data_AF-N4UMZ1-F1
#
_entry.id   AF-N4UMZ1-F1
#
_cell.length_a   1.000
_cell.length_b   1.000
_cell.length_c   1.000
_cell.angle_alpha   90.00
_cell.angle_beta   90.00
_cell.angle_gamma   90.00
#
_symmetry.space_group_name_H-M   'P 1'
#
loop_
_entity.id
_entity.type
_entity.pdbx_description
1 polymer ?
#
loop_
_entity_poly.entity_id
_entity_poly.type
_entity_poly.pdbx_seq_one_letter_code
_entity_poly.pdbx_strand_id
1 'polypeptide(L)'
;MVNCEKKLNNLKGTLWDFNEPVGKDNWRDNYSATDDDTIRHALEQLILVKQIFPYLRKDDINAKLKDANKEVIALLDEFDALYQSQHNANPLGLSTLWKDFMFELLTNLQQFAKDWLKLRINELKQNIEAELIRRMAEVVAQVGLAGHGAAVISQNTIVEF
;
A
#
# COMPACT_ATOMS: atom_id res chain seq x y z
N MET A 1 28.33 -4.57 3.97
CA MET A 1 27.32 -4.22 4.99
C MET A 1 26.54 -2.94 4.62
N VAL A 2 26.31 -2.65 3.33
CA VAL A 2 25.71 -1.37 2.85
C VAL A 2 24.31 -1.57 2.25
N ASN A 3 23.96 -2.80 1.84
CA ASN A 3 22.69 -3.10 1.18
C ASN A 3 21.48 -3.24 2.12
N CYS A 4 21.69 -3.72 3.35
CA CYS A 4 20.61 -3.79 4.34
C CYS A 4 20.23 -2.39 4.82
N GLU A 5 21.20 -1.52 5.06
CA GLU A 5 21.02 -0.12 5.47
C GLU A 5 20.35 0.73 4.38
N LYS A 6 20.70 0.55 3.10
CA LYS A 6 20.02 1.22 1.98
C LYS A 6 18.56 0.79 1.82
N LYS A 7 18.27 -0.51 1.98
CA LYS A 7 16.88 -1.02 1.93
C LYS A 7 16.07 -0.62 3.16
N LEU A 8 16.69 -0.60 4.34
CA LEU A 8 16.06 -0.13 5.57
C LEU A 8 15.83 1.39 5.52
N ASN A 9 16.74 2.17 4.93
CA ASN A 9 16.60 3.62 4.79
C ASN A 9 15.56 4.02 3.74
N ASN A 10 15.38 3.24 2.67
CA ASN A 10 14.23 3.41 1.77
C ASN A 10 12.91 3.07 2.49
N LEU A 11 12.86 2.02 3.31
CA LEU A 11 11.68 1.74 4.14
C LEU A 11 11.45 2.81 5.24
N LYS A 12 12.53 3.32 5.85
CA LYS A 12 12.47 4.39 6.85
C LYS A 12 12.00 5.71 6.21
N GLY A 13 12.47 6.08 5.03
CA GLY A 13 11.96 7.28 4.33
C GLY A 13 10.44 7.26 4.10
N THR A 14 9.84 6.08 3.92
CA THR A 14 8.37 5.90 3.78
C THR A 14 7.65 5.76 5.14
N LEU A 15 8.34 5.26 6.17
CA LEU A 15 7.80 5.04 7.52
C LEU A 15 7.83 6.28 8.43
N TRP A 16 8.64 7.30 8.13
CA TRP A 16 8.95 8.38 9.07
C TRP A 16 8.02 9.60 9.01
N ASP A 17 6.91 9.53 8.26
CA ASP A 17 5.83 10.54 8.33
C ASP A 17 4.45 10.05 7.83
N PHE A 18 4.19 8.73 7.83
CA PHE A 18 2.97 8.15 7.24
C PHE A 18 2.73 8.56 5.77
N ASN A 19 3.79 8.74 4.97
CA ASN A 19 3.63 9.04 3.55
C ASN A 19 3.14 7.81 2.78
N GLU A 20 2.29 8.04 1.79
CA GLU A 20 1.70 6.99 0.95
C GLU A 20 2.80 6.12 0.30
N PRO A 21 2.72 4.77 0.40
CA PRO A 21 3.69 3.86 -0.25
C PRO A 21 3.85 4.14 -1.74
N VAL A 22 2.73 4.49 -2.38
CA VAL A 22 2.69 5.11 -3.70
C VAL A 22 1.86 6.39 -3.56
N GLY A 23 2.50 7.54 -3.76
CA GLY A 23 1.84 8.83 -3.74
C GLY A 23 0.71 8.93 -4.77
N LYS A 24 -0.34 9.66 -4.44
CA LYS A 24 -1.54 9.84 -5.26
C LYS A 24 -1.27 10.13 -6.74
N ASP A 25 -0.32 11.02 -7.05
CA ASP A 25 0.02 11.37 -8.44
C ASP A 25 0.65 10.17 -9.16
N ASN A 26 1.57 9.46 -8.51
CA ASN A 26 2.17 8.24 -9.05
C ASN A 26 1.12 7.12 -9.21
N TRP A 27 0.16 7.02 -8.28
CA TRP A 27 -0.94 6.06 -8.36
C TRP A 27 -1.81 6.31 -9.59
N ARG A 28 -2.24 7.56 -9.79
CA ARG A 28 -3.01 7.95 -10.96
C ARG A 28 -2.24 7.66 -12.25
N ASP A 29 -1.00 8.11 -12.33
CA ASP A 29 -0.28 8.13 -13.60
C ASP A 29 0.22 6.74 -14.03
N ASN A 30 0.48 5.83 -13.08
CA ASN A 30 1.09 4.53 -13.38
C ASN A 30 0.25 3.30 -12.99
N TYR A 31 -0.84 3.46 -12.23
CA TYR A 31 -1.57 2.33 -11.63
C TYR A 31 -3.09 2.47 -11.71
N SER A 32 -3.60 3.56 -12.30
CA SER A 32 -5.05 3.81 -12.44
C SER A 32 -5.59 3.54 -13.85
N ALA A 33 -4.71 3.32 -14.84
CA ALA A 33 -5.13 2.92 -16.18
C ALA A 33 -5.76 1.51 -16.17
N THR A 34 -6.70 1.28 -17.09
CA THR A 34 -7.57 0.09 -17.11
C THR A 34 -7.06 -1.05 -18.00
N ASP A 35 -5.85 -0.94 -18.52
CA ASP A 35 -5.22 -2.03 -19.28
C ASP A 35 -4.69 -3.13 -18.36
N ASP A 36 -4.61 -4.34 -18.90
CA ASP A 36 -4.29 -5.56 -18.16
C ASP A 36 -2.90 -5.52 -17.49
N ASP A 37 -1.94 -4.81 -18.08
CA ASP A 37 -0.58 -4.65 -17.54
C ASP A 37 -0.55 -3.67 -16.37
N THR A 38 -1.25 -2.54 -16.49
CA THR A 38 -1.39 -1.57 -15.40
C THR A 38 -2.14 -2.17 -14.20
N ILE A 39 -3.21 -2.94 -14.43
CA ILE A 39 -3.93 -3.65 -13.36
C ILE A 39 -3.02 -4.66 -12.65
N ARG A 40 -2.19 -5.40 -13.40
CA ARG A 40 -1.22 -6.34 -12.81
C ARG A 40 -0.22 -5.61 -11.91
N HIS A 41 0.33 -4.50 -12.37
CA HIS A 41 1.27 -3.71 -11.58
C HIS A 41 0.63 -3.08 -10.34
N ALA A 42 -0.62 -2.61 -10.43
CA ALA A 42 -1.36 -2.14 -9.26
C ALA A 42 -1.55 -3.26 -8.21
N LEU A 43 -1.89 -4.47 -8.65
CA LEU A 43 -2.03 -5.64 -7.77
C LEU A 43 -0.70 -6.04 -7.11
N GLU A 44 0.42 -5.96 -7.82
CA GLU A 44 1.75 -6.22 -7.26
C GLU A 44 2.08 -5.25 -6.11
N GLN A 45 1.76 -3.95 -6.25
CA GLN A 45 1.95 -2.98 -5.17
C GLN A 45 1.07 -3.29 -3.95
N LEU A 46 -0.19 -3.67 -4.17
CA LEU A 46 -1.09 -4.08 -3.08
C LEU A 46 -0.56 -5.32 -2.34
N ILE A 47 0.00 -6.30 -3.07
CA ILE A 47 0.61 -7.50 -2.49
C ILE A 47 1.85 -7.13 -1.68
N LEU A 48 2.71 -6.24 -2.17
CA LEU A 48 3.90 -5.80 -1.44
C LEU A 48 3.54 -5.16 -0.11
N VAL A 49 2.59 -4.21 -0.10
CA VAL A 49 2.12 -3.55 1.14
C VAL A 49 1.49 -4.58 2.10
N LYS A 50 0.70 -5.52 1.58
CA LYS A 50 0.12 -6.61 2.38
C LYS A 50 1.18 -7.51 3.00
N GLN A 51 2.28 -7.79 2.29
CA GLN A 51 3.33 -8.73 2.71
C GLN A 51 4.26 -8.17 3.80
N ILE A 52 4.31 -6.85 4.00
CA ILE A 52 5.11 -6.22 5.06
C ILE A 52 4.72 -6.77 6.44
N PHE A 53 3.42 -6.85 6.76
CA PHE A 53 3.00 -7.30 8.10
C PHE A 53 3.30 -8.77 8.38
N PRO A 54 3.03 -9.73 7.47
CA PRO A 54 3.51 -11.10 7.60
C PRO A 54 5.04 -11.20 7.72
N TYR A 55 5.80 -10.40 6.96
CA TYR A 55 7.25 -10.38 7.07
C TYR A 55 7.73 -9.96 8.46
N LEU A 56 7.17 -8.88 9.00
CA LEU A 56 7.48 -8.41 10.36
C LEU A 56 7.06 -9.39 11.46
N ARG A 57 6.09 -10.28 11.17
CA ARG A 57 5.63 -11.33 12.08
C ARG A 57 6.44 -12.62 12.02
N LYS A 58 7.36 -12.78 11.07
CA LYS A 58 8.27 -13.94 11.04
C LYS A 58 9.03 -14.01 12.37
N ASP A 59 9.15 -15.21 12.93
CA ASP A 59 9.65 -15.39 14.30
C ASP A 59 11.01 -14.75 14.53
N ASP A 60 11.95 -14.92 13.59
CA ASP A 60 13.30 -14.38 13.67
C ASP A 60 13.35 -12.84 13.57
N ILE A 61 12.51 -12.27 12.71
CA ILE A 61 12.39 -10.81 12.55
C ILE A 61 11.70 -10.20 13.77
N ASN A 62 10.59 -10.79 14.21
CA ASN A 62 9.83 -10.33 15.36
C ASN A 62 10.66 -10.42 16.65
N ALA A 63 11.43 -11.49 16.83
CA ALA A 63 12.36 -11.62 17.96
C ALA A 63 13.38 -10.48 17.96
N LYS A 64 14.07 -10.24 16.85
CA LYS A 64 15.05 -9.14 16.72
C LYS A 64 14.44 -7.76 17.00
N LEU A 65 13.22 -7.51 16.52
CA LEU A 65 12.53 -6.24 16.76
C LEU A 65 12.18 -6.07 18.25
N LYS A 66 11.70 -7.14 18.90
CA LYS A 66 11.43 -7.14 20.34
C LYS A 66 12.68 -6.94 21.17
N ASP A 67 13.78 -7.58 20.78
CA ASP A 67 15.04 -7.49 21.52
C ASP A 67 15.65 -6.10 21.37
N ALA A 68 15.66 -5.52 20.17
CA ALA A 68 16.06 -4.11 19.98
C ALA A 68 15.19 -3.14 20.81
N ASN A 69 13.87 -3.37 20.87
CA ASN A 69 12.99 -2.55 21.70
C ASN A 69 13.29 -2.67 23.20
N LYS A 70 13.64 -3.88 23.68
CA LYS A 70 14.06 -4.09 25.07
C LYS A 70 15.38 -3.38 25.38
N GLU A 71 16.34 -3.42 24.46
CA GLU A 71 17.63 -2.74 24.62
C GLU A 71 17.46 -1.22 24.75
N VAL A 72 16.59 -0.60 23.95
CA VAL A 72 16.27 0.83 24.08
C VAL A 72 15.61 1.13 25.43
N ILE A 73 14.65 0.31 25.85
CA ILE A 73 14.00 0.47 27.17
C ILE A 73 15.03 0.41 28.29
N ALA A 74 15.94 -0.56 28.26
CA ALA A 74 16.99 -0.70 29.27
C ALA A 74 17.92 0.52 29.30
N LEU A 75 18.34 1.02 28.13
CA LEU A 75 19.17 2.22 28.02
C LEU A 75 18.48 3.46 28.63
N LEU A 76 17.17 3.61 28.40
CA LEU A 76 16.39 4.72 28.95
C LEU A 76 16.20 4.60 30.46
N ASP A 77 15.99 3.39 30.99
CA ASP A 77 15.92 3.13 32.42
C ASP A 77 17.27 3.42 33.11
N GLU A 78 18.39 3.05 32.48
CA GLU A 78 19.74 3.36 32.98
C GLU A 78 20.00 4.87 33.01
N PHE A 79 19.61 5.59 31.96
CA PHE A 79 19.72 7.05 31.93
C PHE A 79 18.89 7.69 33.04
N ASP A 80 17.65 7.26 33.24
CA ASP A 80 16.78 7.77 34.31
C ASP A 80 17.39 7.54 35.69
N ALA A 81 18.01 6.38 35.93
CA ALA A 81 18.70 6.10 37.19
C ALA A 81 19.90 7.04 37.41
N LEU A 82 20.70 7.29 36.36
CA LEU A 82 21.83 8.22 36.43
C LEU A 82 21.35 9.65 36.71
N TYR A 83 20.33 10.12 35.99
CA TYR A 83 19.75 11.45 36.18
C TYR A 83 19.26 11.67 37.61
N GLN A 84 18.52 10.69 38.17
CA GLN A 84 18.05 10.75 39.55
C GLN A 84 19.21 10.84 40.54
N SER A 85 20.27 10.04 40.35
CA SER A 85 21.43 10.04 41.22
C SER A 85 22.21 11.36 41.20
N GLN A 86 22.32 11.99 40.02
CA GLN A 86 23.12 13.18 39.82
C GLN A 86 22.40 14.46 40.26
N HIS A 87 21.07 14.51 40.12
CA HIS A 87 20.27 15.69 40.38
C HIS A 87 19.39 15.59 41.63
N ASN A 88 19.39 14.46 42.33
CA ASN A 88 18.46 14.16 43.44
C ASN A 88 17.00 14.46 43.04
N ALA A 89 16.64 14.01 41.83
CA ALA A 89 15.36 14.29 41.18
C ALA A 89 14.48 13.04 41.12
N ASN A 90 13.21 13.24 40.80
CA ASN A 90 12.30 12.15 40.46
C ASN A 90 12.64 11.55 39.08
N PRO A 91 12.25 10.30 38.80
CA PRO A 91 12.42 9.68 37.48
C PRO A 91 11.68 10.47 36.40
N LEU A 92 12.28 10.60 35.22
CA LEU A 92 11.66 11.28 34.07
C LEU A 92 10.61 10.38 33.40
N GLY A 93 10.70 9.07 33.57
CA GLY A 93 9.77 8.10 33.00
C GLY A 93 10.02 7.83 31.52
N LEU A 94 11.28 7.94 31.08
CA LEU A 94 11.62 7.88 29.65
C LEU A 94 11.25 6.54 29.01
N SER A 95 11.42 5.42 29.72
CA SER A 95 11.05 4.12 29.19
C SER A 95 9.53 3.95 29.03
N THR A 96 8.72 4.59 29.87
CA THR A 96 7.27 4.65 29.72
C THR A 96 6.89 5.48 28.51
N LEU A 97 7.44 6.70 28.38
CA LEU A 97 7.22 7.56 27.22
C LEU A 97 7.58 6.84 25.90
N TRP A 98 8.69 6.10 25.89
CA TRP A 98 9.09 5.30 24.75
C TRP A 98 8.09 4.18 24.42
N LYS A 99 7.60 3.44 25.43
CA LYS A 99 6.61 2.39 25.23
C LYS A 99 5.31 2.94 24.65
N ASP A 100 4.84 4.06 25.18
CA ASP A 100 3.62 4.72 24.71
C ASP A 100 3.79 5.21 23.27
N PHE A 101 4.90 5.90 22.98
CA PHE A 101 5.26 6.34 21.64
C PHE A 101 5.30 5.17 20.64
N MET A 102 6.01 4.08 20.96
CA MET A 102 6.13 2.93 20.08
C MET A 102 4.78 2.22 19.87
N PHE A 103 3.95 2.14 20.91
CA PHE A 103 2.61 1.58 20.80
C PHE A 103 1.73 2.41 19.86
N GLU A 104 1.70 3.74 20.04
CA GLU A 104 0.96 4.65 19.18
C GLU A 104 1.46 4.61 17.74
N LEU A 105 2.79 4.69 17.54
CA LEU A 105 3.43 4.65 16.22
C LEU A 105 3.05 3.38 15.46
N LEU A 106 3.21 2.21 16.08
CA LEU A 106 2.92 0.93 15.43
C LEU A 106 1.41 0.74 15.16
N THR A 107 0.56 1.23 16.06
CA THR A 107 -0.89 1.21 15.89
C THR A 107 -1.32 2.08 14.71
N ASN A 108 -0.81 3.32 14.66
CA ASN A 108 -1.10 4.26 13.59
C ASN A 108 -0.58 3.75 12.25
N LEU A 109 0.60 3.13 12.22
CA LEU A 109 1.17 2.55 11.00
C LEU A 109 0.31 1.40 10.48
N GLN A 110 -0.15 0.53 11.37
CA GLN A 110 -1.03 -0.57 11.00
C GLN A 110 -2.35 -0.05 10.45
N GLN A 111 -2.92 0.99 11.06
CA GLN A 111 -4.18 1.58 10.62
C GLN A 111 -4.03 2.28 9.27
N PHE A 112 -3.01 3.11 9.12
CA PHE A 112 -2.67 3.77 7.86
C PHE A 112 -2.57 2.78 6.70
N ALA A 113 -1.83 1.68 6.86
CA ALA A 113 -1.68 0.70 5.79
C ALA A 113 -3.00 -0.01 5.43
N LYS A 114 -3.88 -0.26 6.41
CA LYS A 114 -5.23 -0.81 6.16
C LYS A 114 -6.06 0.17 5.35
N ASP A 115 -6.08 1.44 5.74
CA ASP A 115 -6.87 2.47 5.09
C ASP A 115 -6.36 2.74 3.66
N TRP A 116 -5.04 2.79 3.48
CA TRP A 116 -4.41 2.91 2.17
C TRP A 116 -4.79 1.72 1.26
N LEU A 117 -4.67 0.48 1.74
CA LEU A 117 -5.06 -0.71 0.96
C LEU A 117 -6.54 -0.67 0.58
N LYS A 118 -7.41 -0.31 1.52
CA LYS A 118 -8.86 -0.23 1.28
C LYS A 118 -9.20 0.81 0.23
N LEU A 119 -8.60 2.00 0.31
CA LEU A 119 -8.78 3.07 -0.67
C LEU A 119 -8.39 2.59 -2.07
N ARG A 120 -7.18 2.05 -2.22
CA ARG A 120 -6.64 1.64 -3.53
C ARG A 120 -7.36 0.43 -4.14
N ILE A 121 -7.82 -0.52 -3.32
CA ILE A 121 -8.65 -1.64 -3.79
C ILE A 121 -9.99 -1.13 -4.34
N ASN A 122 -10.61 -0.15 -3.66
CA ASN A 122 -11.88 0.41 -4.13
C ASN A 122 -11.71 1.18 -5.44
N GLU A 123 -10.65 1.97 -5.59
CA GLU A 123 -10.33 2.66 -6.85
C GLU A 123 -10.10 1.65 -7.99
N LEU A 124 -9.31 0.59 -7.74
CA LEU A 124 -9.06 -0.44 -8.75
C LEU A 124 -10.36 -1.17 -9.17
N LYS A 125 -11.24 -1.46 -8.22
CA LYS A 125 -12.54 -2.08 -8.50
C LYS A 125 -13.40 -1.20 -9.42
N GLN A 126 -13.50 0.09 -9.13
CA GLN A 126 -14.25 1.05 -9.95
C GLN A 126 -13.68 1.13 -11.38
N ASN A 127 -12.36 1.16 -11.51
CA ASN A 127 -11.69 1.22 -12.81
C ASN A 127 -11.94 -0.04 -13.64
N ILE A 128 -11.86 -1.23 -13.02
CA ILE A 128 -12.17 -2.50 -13.70
C ILE A 128 -13.63 -2.55 -14.14
N GLU A 129 -14.57 -2.15 -13.28
CA GLU A 129 -16.00 -2.11 -13.63
C GLU A 129 -16.28 -1.16 -14.81
N ALA A 130 -15.66 0.02 -14.81
CA ALA A 130 -15.78 0.99 -15.91
C ALA A 130 -15.25 0.43 -17.24
N GLU A 131 -14.12 -0.28 -17.21
CA GLU A 131 -13.52 -0.91 -18.39
C GLU A 131 -14.38 -2.05 -18.94
N LEU A 132 -14.96 -2.88 -18.07
CA LEU A 132 -15.88 -3.94 -18.49
C LEU A 132 -17.11 -3.35 -19.19
N ILE A 133 -17.69 -2.29 -18.64
CA ILE A 133 -18.82 -1.57 -19.27
C ILE A 133 -18.40 -1.00 -20.64
N ARG A 134 -17.22 -0.38 -20.73
CA ARG A 134 -16.67 0.17 -21.98
C ARG A 134 -16.53 -0.91 -23.05
N ARG A 135 -15.88 -2.04 -22.73
CA ARG A 135 -15.71 -3.17 -23.66
C ARG A 135 -17.05 -3.77 -24.08
N MET A 136 -18.01 -3.89 -23.16
CA MET A 136 -19.37 -4.35 -23.51
C MET A 136 -20.06 -3.38 -24.49
N ALA A 137 -19.95 -2.08 -24.29
CA ALA A 137 -20.51 -1.09 -25.20
C ALA A 137 -19.87 -1.14 -26.59
N GLU A 138 -18.55 -1.35 -26.68
CA GLU A 138 -17.84 -1.54 -27.96
C GLU A 138 -18.30 -2.80 -28.71
N VAL A 139 -18.45 -3.92 -28.00
CA VAL A 139 -18.97 -5.17 -28.59
C VAL A 139 -20.40 -4.97 -29.10
N VAL A 140 -21.27 -4.32 -28.32
CA VAL A 140 -22.65 -4.01 -28.75
C VAL A 140 -22.66 -3.10 -29.97
N ALA A 141 -21.81 -2.08 -30.02
CA ALA A 141 -21.69 -1.19 -31.17
C ALA A 141 -21.18 -1.93 -32.42
N GLN A 142 -20.17 -2.80 -32.28
CA GLN A 142 -19.65 -3.62 -33.38
C GLN A 142 -20.67 -4.63 -33.90
N VAL A 143 -21.39 -5.32 -33.01
CA VAL A 143 -22.48 -6.23 -33.39
C VAL A 143 -23.63 -5.46 -34.04
N GLY A 144 -23.96 -4.26 -33.54
CA GLY A 144 -24.95 -3.38 -34.15
C GLY A 144 -24.55 -2.94 -35.56
N LEU A 145 -23.30 -2.55 -35.78
CA LEU A 145 -22.76 -2.20 -37.10
C LEU A 145 -22.70 -3.39 -38.05
N ALA A 146 -22.30 -4.57 -37.58
CA ALA A 146 -22.28 -5.80 -38.38
C ALA A 146 -23.71 -6.26 -38.75
N GLY A 147 -24.67 -6.12 -37.83
CA GLY A 147 -26.09 -6.37 -38.10
C GLY A 147 -26.69 -5.40 -39.12
N HIS A 148 -26.31 -4.11 -39.08
CA HIS A 148 -26.69 -3.13 -40.10
C HIS A 148 -26.00 -3.41 -41.44
N GLY A 149 -24.71 -3.79 -41.45
CA GLY A 149 -23.99 -4.18 -42.66
C GLY A 149 -24.61 -5.40 -43.36
N ALA A 150 -25.01 -6.43 -42.61
CA ALA A 150 -25.71 -7.59 -43.14
C ALA A 150 -27.10 -7.23 -43.71
N ALA A 151 -27.84 -6.35 -43.05
CA ALA A 151 -29.14 -5.88 -43.54
C ALA A 151 -29.02 -5.06 -44.85
N VAL A 152 -28.03 -4.18 -44.95
CA VAL A 152 -27.79 -3.34 -46.15
C VAL A 152 -27.30 -4.19 -47.34
N ILE A 153 -26.44 -5.20 -47.12
CA ILE A 153 -26.03 -6.13 -48.19
C ILE A 153 -27.23 -6.96 -48.67
N SER A 154 -28.12 -7.40 -47.77
CA SER A 154 -29.33 -8.13 -48.16
C SER A 154 -30.30 -7.29 -49.00
N GLN A 155 -30.40 -5.98 -48.76
CA GLN A 155 -31.27 -5.09 -49.53
C GLN A 155 -30.70 -4.75 -50.91
N ASN A 156 -29.38 -4.59 -51.04
CA ASN A 156 -28.73 -4.28 -52.32
C ASN A 156 -28.51 -5.49 -53.23
N THR A 157 -28.66 -6.72 -52.72
CA THR A 157 -28.54 -7.95 -53.55
C THR A 157 -29.90 -8.38 -54.17
N ILE A 158 -31.01 -7.73 -53.81
CA ILE A 158 -32.37 -8.07 -54.30
C ILE A 158 -32.78 -7.22 -55.52
N VAL A 159 -31.95 -6.30 -56.00
CA VAL A 159 -32.25 -5.47 -57.19
C VAL A 159 -31.35 -5.89 -58.35
N GLU A 160 -31.55 -7.08 -58.90
CA GLU A 160 -31.17 -7.44 -60.27
C GLU A 160 -31.91 -8.74 -60.66
N PHE A 161 -33.14 -8.58 -61.14
CA PHE A 161 -33.86 -9.52 -62.00
C PHE A 161 -34.54 -8.74 -63.12
#